data_AF-A0A565CHL8-F1
#
_entry.id   AF-A0A565CHL8-F1
#
_cell.length_a   1.000
_cell.length_b   1.000
_cell.length_c   1.000
_cell.angle_alpha   90.00
_cell.angle_beta   90.00
_cell.angle_gamma   90.00
#
_symmetry.space_group_name_H-M   'P 1'
#
loop_
_entity.id
_entity.type
_entity.pdbx_description
1 polymer ?
#
loop_
_entity_poly.entity_id
_entity_poly.type
_entity_poly.pdbx_seq_one_letter_code
_entity_poly.pdbx_strand_id
1 'polypeptide(L)' 'MVKLAFDTQVEGLNFTQNATVYIRYKDSCAARVGKDVDRIAIVRRSFDELTGRFTVEGQSSPAPEKDTKDSEFAV' A
#
# COMPACT_ATOMS: atom_id res chain seq x y z
N MET A 1 -11.10 -3.37 6.17
CA MET A 1 -11.17 -2.42 5.03
C MET A 1 -9.80 -2.36 4.40
N VAL A 2 -9.71 -2.55 3.09
CA VAL A 2 -8.47 -2.43 2.31
C VAL A 2 -8.64 -1.24 1.37
N LYS A 3 -7.63 -0.36 1.28
CA LYS A 3 -7.58 0.73 0.31
C LYS A 3 -6.46 0.47 -0.67
N LEU A 4 -6.73 0.73 -1.94
CA LEU A 4 -5.80 0.51 -3.05
C LEU A 4 -5.63 1.82 -3.81
N ALA A 5 -4.37 2.15 -4.11
CA ALA A 5 -4.03 3.16 -5.08
C ALA A 5 -3.03 2.58 -6.07
N PHE A 6 -3.13 3.02 -7.32
CA PHE A 6 -2.31 2.52 -8.42
C PHE A 6 -1.59 3.69 -9.05
N ASP A 7 -0.31 3.48 -9.32
CA ASP A 7 0.52 4.39 -10.10
C ASP A 7 1.00 3.62 -11.33
N THR A 8 0.52 4.06 -12.49
CA THR A 8 0.75 3.45 -13.80
C THR A 8 1.21 4.53 -14.77
N GLN A 9 2.24 4.25 -15.55
CA GLN A 9 2.74 5.20 -16.56
C GLN A 9 1.76 5.41 -17.72
N VAL A 10 0.79 4.52 -17.89
CA VAL A 10 -0.25 4.57 -18.94
C VAL A 10 -1.62 4.37 -18.29
N GLU A 11 -2.67 5.02 -18.79
CA GLU A 11 -4.02 4.90 -18.23
C GLU A 11 -4.51 3.44 -18.25
N GLY A 12 -4.74 2.88 -17.06
CA GLY A 12 -5.36 1.58 -16.88
C GLY A 12 -4.39 0.45 -16.47
N LEU A 13 -4.78 -0.28 -15.43
CA LEU A 13 -4.00 -1.37 -14.83
C LEU A 13 -3.73 -2.55 -15.78
N ASN A 14 -4.57 -2.73 -16.79
CA ASN A 14 -4.50 -3.86 -17.72
C ASN A 14 -3.52 -3.65 -18.87
N PHE A 15 -3.16 -2.39 -19.18
CA PHE A 15 -2.31 -2.06 -20.33
C PHE A 15 -0.86 -1.76 -19.94
N THR A 16 -0.62 -1.49 -18.65
CA THR A 16 0.70 -1.13 -18.14
C THR A 16 1.45 -2.38 -17.67
N GLN A 17 2.54 -2.75 -18.34
CA GLN A 17 3.42 -3.85 -17.91
C GLN A 17 4.11 -3.54 -16.56
N ASN A 18 4.44 -2.27 -16.31
CA ASN A 18 5.14 -1.79 -15.12
C ASN A 18 4.22 -0.98 -14.20
N ALA A 19 3.79 -1.53 -13.06
CA ALA A 19 2.84 -0.85 -12.17
C ALA A 19 3.33 -0.84 -10.73
N THR A 20 3.05 0.25 -10.02
CA THR A 20 3.22 0.33 -8.56
C THR A 20 1.85 0.38 -7.90
N VAL A 21 1.66 -0.49 -6.90
CA VAL A 21 0.42 -0.64 -6.15
C VAL A 21 0.68 -0.30 -4.69
N TYR A 22 -0.14 0.59 -4.16
CA TYR A 22 -0.14 0.97 -2.75
C TYR A 22 -1.35 0.33 -2.08
N ILE A 23 -1.10 -0.47 -1.06
CA ILE A 23 -2.13 -1.25 -0.36
C ILE A 23 -2.12 -0.83 1.10
N ARG A 24 -3.19 -0.20 1.57
CA ARG A 24 -3.40 0.04 3.00
C ARG A 24 -4.37 -1.00 3.54
N TYR A 25 -3.95 -1.74 4.56
CA TYR A 25 -4.72 -2.84 5.14
C TYR A 25 -4.55 -2.88 6.65
N LYS A 26 -5.58 -3.39 7.34
CA LYS A 26 -5.46 -3.73 8.76
C LYS A 26 -4.91 -5.15 8.89
N ASP A 27 -3.80 -5.30 9.60
CA ASP A 27 -3.23 -6.59 9.93
C ASP A 27 -3.97 -7.19 11.14
N SER A 28 -4.95 -8.03 10.84
CA SER A 28 -5.77 -8.69 11.85
C SER A 28 -5.00 -9.75 12.66
N CYS A 29 -3.87 -10.26 12.16
CA CYS A 29 -3.05 -11.23 12.87
C CYS A 29 -2.27 -10.55 14.00
N ALA A 30 -1.65 -9.40 13.73
CA ALA A 30 -0.98 -8.62 14.77
C ALA A 30 -1.96 -7.81 15.65
N ALA A 31 -3.20 -7.58 15.20
CA ALA A 31 -4.27 -7.09 16.07
C ALA A 31 -4.60 -8.05 17.22
N ARG A 32 -4.40 -9.37 17.06
CA ARG A 32 -4.63 -10.37 18.11
C ARG A 32 -3.67 -10.24 19.29
N VAL A 33 -2.53 -9.55 19.11
CA VAL A 33 -1.58 -9.24 20.18
C VAL A 33 -1.73 -7.82 20.71
N GLY A 34 -2.88 -7.19 20.48
CA GLY A 34 -3.22 -5.87 21.03
C GLY A 34 -2.56 -4.68 20.33
N LYS A 35 -1.94 -4.88 19.17
CA LYS A 35 -1.37 -3.78 18.38
C LYS A 35 -2.42 -3.27 17.39
N ASP A 36 -2.66 -1.97 17.34
CA ASP A 36 -3.31 -1.39 16.16
C ASP A 36 -2.28 -1.35 15.04
N VAL A 37 -2.56 -2.08 13.97
CA VAL A 37 -1.60 -2.28 12.87
C VAL A 37 -2.33 -2.06 11.57
N ASP A 38 -2.75 -0.82 11.39
CA ASP A 38 -2.89 -0.30 10.05
C ASP A 38 -1.51 -0.29 9.38
N ARG A 39 -1.42 -0.90 8.21
CA ARG A 39 -0.17 -1.08 7.48
C ARG A 39 -0.31 -0.58 6.07
N ILE A 40 0.83 -0.20 5.49
CA ILE A 40 0.94 0.14 4.08
C ILE A 40 1.94 -0.83 3.46
N ALA A 41 1.55 -1.47 2.36
CA ALA A 41 2.45 -2.18 1.48
C ALA A 41 2.58 -1.43 0.15
N ILE A 42 3.79 -1.39 -0.38
CA ILE A 42 4.10 -0.87 -1.71
C ILE A 42 4.61 -2.05 -2.51
N VAL A 43 3.94 -2.36 -3.61
CA VAL A 43 4.28 -3.48 -4.49
C VAL A 43 4.52 -2.94 -5.88
N ARG A 44 5.71 -3.19 -6.43
CA ARG A 44 6.06 -2.84 -7.80
C ARG A 44 6.13 -4.11 -8.63
N ARG A 45 5.42 -4.14 -9.74
CA ARG A 45 5.66 -5.13 -10.81
C ARG A 45 6.42 -4.46 -11.94
N SER A 46 7.36 -5.20 -12.52
CA SER A 46 8.09 -4.78 -13.71
C SER A 46 8.17 -5.94 -14.69
N PHE A 47 8.07 -5.65 -15.99
CA PHE A 47 8.28 -6.61 -17.06
C PHE A 47 9.63 -6.37 -17.71
N ASP A 48 10.42 -7.43 -17.80
CA ASP A 48 11.67 -7.44 -18.55
C ASP A 48 11.40 -7.96 -19.96
N GLU A 49 11.47 -7.07 -20.96
CA GLU A 49 11.24 -7.41 -22.37
C GLU A 49 12.30 -8.36 -22.93
N LEU A 50 13.53 -8.35 -22.41
CA LEU A 50 14.61 -9.21 -22.88
C LEU A 50 14.37 -10.66 -22.50
N THR A 51 13.91 -10.89 -21.27
CA THR A 51 13.64 -12.24 -20.76
C THR A 51 12.17 -12.66 -20.88
N GLY A 52 11.28 -11.72 -21.18
CA GLY A 52 9.83 -11.92 -21.26
C GLY A 52 9.19 -12.24 -19.90
N ARG A 53 9.78 -11.78 -18.79
CA ARG A 53 9.37 -12.16 -17.43
C ARG A 53 8.88 -10.98 -16.61
N PHE A 54 7.92 -11.26 -15.73
CA PHE A 54 7.51 -10.33 -14.68
C PHE A 54 8.34 -10.56 -13.42
N THR A 55 8.80 -9.46 -12.83
CA THR A 55 9.39 -9.41 -11.49
C THR A 55 8.45 -8.64 -10.58
N VAL A 56 8.25 -9.14 -9.36
CA VAL A 56 7.43 -8.48 -8.34
C VAL A 56 8.29 -8.24 -7.11
N GLU A 57 8.36 -6.99 -6.69
CA GLU A 57 9.08 -6.55 -5.51
C GLU A 57 8.10 -5.84 -4.58
N GLY A 58 8.25 -6.04 -3.29
CA GLY A 58 7.33 -5.45 -2.31
C GLY A 58 7.98 -5.20 -0.97
N GLN A 59 7.50 -4.15 -0.31
CA GLN A 59 7.85 -3.83 1.07
C GLN A 59 6.60 -3.45 1.85
N SER A 60 6.60 -3.71 3.16
CA SER A 60 5.51 -3.34 4.05
C SER A 60 6.03 -2.61 5.29
N SER A 61 5.33 -1.57 5.70
CA SER A 61 5.61 -0.81 6.91
C SER A 61 4.31 -0.51 7.68
N PRO A 62 4.39 -0.16 8.98
CA PRO A 62 3.28 0.43 9.68
C PRO A 62 2.79 1.69 8.96
N ALA A 63 1.47 1.89 8.91
CA ALA A 63 0.92 3.16 8.47
C ALA A 63 1.31 4.25 9.48
N PRO A 64 1.57 5.50 9.03
CA PRO A 64 1.75 6.60 9.95
C PRO A 64 0.51 6.75 10.83
N GLU A 65 0.72 6.96 12.14
CA GLU A 65 -0.35 7.25 13.08
C GLU A 65 -1.12 8.48 12.59
N LYS A 66 -2.45 8.39 12.59
CA LYS A 66 -3.25 9.61 12.42
C LYS A 66 -3.16 10.36 13.73
N ASP A 67 -2.43 11.46 13.77
CA ASP A 67 -2.57 12.45 14.82
C ASP A 67 -4.04 12.89 14.86
N THR A 68 -4.78 12.34 15.80
CA THR A 68 -6.15 12.74 16.06
C THR A 68 -6.03 13.94 16.99
N LYS A 69 -5.80 15.13 16.43
CA LYS A 69 -5.96 16.39 17.18
C LYS A 69 -7.46 16.64 17.37
N ASP A 70 -8.08 15.84 18.21
CA ASP A 70 -9.37 16.17 18.80
C ASP A 70 -9.12 16.89 20.13
N SER A 71 -9.83 18.00 20.34
CA SER A 71 -9.83 18.91 21.49
C SER A 71 -8.66 19.91 21.62
N GLU A 72 -8.91 21.17 21.22
CA GLU A 72 -8.99 22.32 22.15
C GLU A 72 -9.32 23.59 21.35
N PHE A 73 -10.61 23.92 21.24
CA PHE A 73 -11.08 25.31 21.14
C PHE A 73 -12.47 25.38 21.78
N ALA A 74 -12.48 25.39 23.11
CA ALA A 74 -13.56 25.97 23.89
C ALA A 74 -12.92 27.00 24.80
N VAL A 75 -12.90 28.26 24.36
CA VAL A 75 -12.82 29.44 25.20
C VAL A 75 -13.89 30.40 24.74
#